data_AF-A0A0E3KDF1-F1
#
_entry.id   AF-A0A0E3KDF1-F1
#
_cell.length_a   1.000
_cell.length_b   1.000
_cell.length_c   1.000
_cell.angle_alpha   90.00
_cell.angle_beta   90.00
_cell.angle_gamma   90.00
#
_symmetry.space_group_name_H-M   'P 1'
#
loop_
_entity.id
_entity.type
_entity.pdbx_description
1 polymer ?
#
loop_
_entity_poly.entity_id
_entity_poly.type
_entity_poly.pdbx_seq_one_letter_code
_entity_poly.pdbx_strand_id
1 'polypeptide(L)'
;MEVHVCSVGTSLLKNSLDDDNVRKEIERLGLKDWDRLKFDDDRQNRIKENFDSLRKMLLKFIRSKGRRASAELDSLFSTFEKLKHNKSEIYVFLYSTNTSNSQLAGEVIRDYLIEEGIRSELVTVKTISSEENFYEGIVDLFDKVIYRILKFKEQDNEVYINATPGLKPESIFLTLAGLLAGADLIYYKYQEFNDVVILPSPPITIRPKYLDWLIRFAISGYTLSEKRAEELGIPVRLLEAKMLVERKGEDAYRLKDWVRKLLGIYLPIGAQNKYYRVIVEGEGERTFDNEVEAYNYMESKRKEGKNVRVEVPDRVYFLGL
;
A
#
# COMPACT_ATOMS: atom_id res chain seq x y z
N MET A 1 11.46 -12.23 14.77
CA MET A 1 10.87 -11.05 15.43
C MET A 1 9.38 -11.03 15.11
N GLU A 2 8.54 -10.50 15.99
CA GLU A 2 7.10 -10.32 15.73
C GLU A 2 6.85 -8.93 15.13
N VAL A 3 6.53 -8.90 13.84
CA VAL A 3 6.29 -7.67 13.08
C VAL A 3 4.80 -7.36 13.05
N HIS A 4 4.39 -6.24 13.62
CA HIS A 4 3.01 -5.76 13.55
C HIS A 4 2.88 -4.64 12.51
N VAL A 5 2.13 -4.91 11.44
CA VAL A 5 1.80 -3.93 10.40
C VAL A 5 0.49 -3.26 10.75
N CYS A 6 0.53 -1.94 10.89
CA CYS A 6 -0.61 -1.18 11.39
C CYS A 6 -0.78 0.13 10.61
N SER A 7 -1.96 0.33 10.04
CA SER A 7 -2.33 1.63 9.50
C SER A 7 -2.49 2.64 10.64
N VAL A 8 -2.34 3.92 10.33
CA VAL A 8 -2.55 5.01 11.27
C VAL A 8 -3.83 5.75 10.88
N GLY A 9 -4.80 5.73 11.78
CA GLY A 9 -5.96 6.59 11.72
C GLY A 9 -5.76 7.88 12.54
N THR A 10 -6.83 8.63 12.68
CA THR A 10 -6.82 9.93 13.40
C THR A 10 -7.45 9.83 14.79
N SER A 11 -7.64 8.63 15.31
CA SER A 11 -8.30 8.39 16.62
C SER A 11 -7.58 9.08 17.78
N LEU A 12 -6.24 9.14 17.73
CA LEU A 12 -5.42 9.90 18.68
C LEU A 12 -5.84 11.38 18.74
N LEU A 13 -6.04 12.00 17.58
CA LEU A 13 -6.38 13.41 17.49
C LEU A 13 -7.74 13.69 18.13
N LYS A 14 -8.72 12.83 17.87
CA LYS A 14 -10.04 12.91 18.50
C LYS A 14 -9.95 12.76 20.02
N ASN A 15 -9.28 11.71 20.50
CA ASN A 15 -9.19 11.40 21.93
C ASN A 15 -8.40 12.45 22.70
N SER A 16 -7.42 13.10 22.06
CA SER A 16 -6.60 14.15 22.67
C SER A 16 -7.40 15.39 23.10
N LEU A 17 -8.61 15.59 22.56
CA LEU A 17 -9.50 16.67 22.96
C LEU A 17 -10.03 16.51 24.40
N ASP A 18 -9.84 15.36 25.04
CA ASP A 18 -10.08 15.16 26.47
C ASP A 18 -9.08 15.94 27.35
N ASP A 19 -7.91 16.31 26.81
CA ASP A 19 -6.93 17.16 27.50
C ASP A 19 -7.23 18.64 27.26
N ASP A 20 -7.41 19.40 28.34
CA ASP A 20 -7.78 20.83 28.28
C ASP A 20 -6.72 21.69 27.56
N ASN A 21 -5.44 21.34 27.64
CA ASN A 21 -4.39 22.11 26.98
C ASN A 21 -4.45 21.87 25.47
N VAL A 22 -4.58 20.61 25.06
CA VAL A 22 -4.74 20.26 23.65
C VAL A 22 -6.00 20.92 23.09
N ARG A 23 -7.13 20.80 23.79
CA ARG A 23 -8.40 21.41 23.36
C ARG A 23 -8.28 22.93 23.13
N LYS A 24 -7.73 23.66 24.10
CA LYS A 24 -7.53 25.12 23.99
C LYS A 24 -6.62 25.50 22.82
N GLU A 25 -5.57 24.73 22.57
CA GLU A 25 -4.65 24.99 21.46
C GLU A 25 -5.32 24.73 20.10
N ILE A 26 -6.06 23.63 19.97
CA ILE A 26 -6.83 23.31 18.76
C ILE A 26 -7.89 24.39 18.49
N GLU A 27 -8.57 24.89 19.52
CA GLU A 27 -9.50 26.03 19.41
C GLU A 27 -8.78 27.30 18.95
N ARG A 28 -7.63 27.64 19.56
CA ARG A 28 -6.79 28.80 19.20
C ARG A 28 -6.35 28.76 17.73
N LEU A 29 -6.02 27.58 17.22
CA LEU A 29 -5.58 27.37 15.84
C LEU A 29 -6.76 27.26 14.84
N GLY A 30 -8.01 27.23 15.33
CA GLY A 30 -9.19 27.06 14.49
C GLY A 30 -9.29 25.65 13.86
N LEU A 31 -8.77 24.63 14.54
CA LEU A 31 -8.67 23.24 14.09
C LEU A 31 -9.86 22.39 14.56
N LYS A 32 -11.08 22.92 14.49
CA LYS A 32 -12.29 22.16 14.86
C LYS A 32 -12.41 20.87 14.04
N ASP A 33 -12.74 19.75 14.70
CA ASP A 33 -12.89 18.42 14.08
C ASP A 33 -11.62 17.96 13.31
N TRP A 34 -10.43 18.30 13.82
CA TRP A 34 -9.16 18.04 13.13
C TRP A 34 -8.85 16.55 12.85
N ASP A 35 -9.51 15.63 13.54
CA ASP A 35 -9.45 14.20 13.28
C ASP A 35 -10.13 13.82 11.95
N ARG A 36 -11.00 14.67 11.41
CA ARG A 36 -11.84 14.39 10.23
C ARG A 36 -11.56 15.32 9.06
N LEU A 37 -10.47 16.07 9.10
CA LEU A 37 -10.10 16.94 7.99
C LEU A 37 -9.93 16.12 6.72
N LYS A 38 -10.51 16.64 5.64
CA LYS A 38 -10.25 16.13 4.30
C LYS A 38 -8.80 16.44 3.91
N PHE A 39 -8.32 15.76 2.89
CA PHE A 39 -6.96 15.92 2.37
C PHE A 39 -6.72 17.32 1.75
N ASP A 40 -7.78 17.93 1.21
CA ASP A 40 -7.79 19.23 0.54
C ASP A 40 -8.22 20.39 1.47
N ASP A 41 -8.38 20.13 2.76
CA ASP A 41 -8.76 21.15 3.73
C ASP A 41 -7.56 22.06 4.06
N ASP A 42 -7.70 23.38 3.87
CA ASP A 42 -6.64 24.37 4.16
C ASP A 42 -6.11 24.28 5.60
N ARG A 43 -6.91 23.76 6.53
CA ARG A 43 -6.49 23.54 7.93
C ARG A 43 -5.39 22.50 8.06
N GLN A 44 -5.18 21.63 7.07
CA GLN A 44 -4.02 20.73 7.01
C GLN A 44 -2.69 21.52 7.01
N ASN A 45 -2.66 22.71 6.39
CA ASN A 45 -1.48 23.59 6.42
C ASN A 45 -1.22 24.13 7.83
N ARG A 46 -2.28 24.47 8.58
CA ARG A 46 -2.13 24.93 9.96
C ARG A 46 -1.56 23.83 10.87
N ILE A 47 -1.95 22.57 10.66
CA ILE A 47 -1.33 21.43 11.36
C ILE A 47 0.15 21.35 11.02
N LYS A 48 0.49 21.47 9.72
CA LYS A 48 1.88 21.43 9.25
C LYS A 48 2.74 22.56 9.83
N GLU A 49 2.22 23.78 9.90
CA GLU A 49 2.90 24.95 10.47
C GLU A 49 3.13 24.83 11.98
N ASN A 50 2.26 24.08 12.68
CA ASN A 50 2.33 23.91 14.14
C ASN A 50 2.76 22.48 14.54
N PHE A 51 3.34 21.72 13.61
CA PHE A 51 3.53 20.28 13.71
C PHE A 51 4.32 19.87 14.97
N ASP A 52 5.48 20.50 15.20
CA ASP A 52 6.34 20.16 16.35
C ASP A 52 5.69 20.50 17.69
N SER A 53 4.94 21.59 17.76
CA SER A 53 4.22 21.99 18.97
C SER A 53 3.12 20.98 19.29
N LEU A 54 2.29 20.67 18.29
CA LEU A 54 1.22 19.69 18.40
C LEU A 54 1.76 18.29 18.72
N ARG A 55 2.86 17.86 18.09
CA ARG A 55 3.53 16.57 18.37
C ARG A 55 3.95 16.45 19.83
N LYS A 56 4.58 17.48 20.40
CA LYS A 56 4.97 17.51 21.83
C LYS A 56 3.76 17.43 22.76
N MET A 57 2.69 18.16 22.45
CA MET A 57 1.46 18.14 23.25
C MET A 57 0.79 16.76 23.21
N LEU A 58 0.66 16.18 22.01
CA LEU A 58 0.09 14.85 21.82
C LEU A 58 0.94 13.77 22.50
N LEU A 59 2.27 13.85 22.44
CA LEU A 59 3.14 12.90 23.11
C LEU A 59 2.96 12.96 24.64
N LYS A 60 2.82 14.17 25.21
CA LYS A 60 2.48 14.34 26.63
C LYS A 60 1.13 13.72 26.98
N PHE A 61 0.13 13.90 26.10
CA PHE A 61 -1.19 13.27 26.26
C PHE A 61 -1.09 11.74 26.26
N ILE A 62 -0.39 11.14 25.29
CA ILE A 62 -0.23 9.69 25.22
C ILE A 62 0.45 9.15 26.48
N ARG A 63 1.52 9.78 26.96
CA ARG A 63 2.20 9.37 28.20
C ARG A 63 1.27 9.32 29.42
N SER A 64 0.28 10.22 29.47
CA SER A 64 -0.73 10.26 30.54
C SER A 64 -1.81 9.18 30.38
N LYS A 65 -2.29 8.96 29.15
CA LYS A 65 -3.41 8.03 28.86
C LYS A 65 -2.97 6.58 28.62
N GLY A 66 -1.71 6.36 28.25
CA GLY A 66 -1.17 5.07 27.80
C GLY A 66 -1.88 4.53 26.56
N ARG A 67 -2.08 3.22 26.49
CA ARG A 67 -2.67 2.54 25.32
C ARG A 67 -4.05 3.08 24.90
N ARG A 68 -4.83 3.64 25.83
CA ARG A 68 -6.18 4.19 25.56
C ARG A 68 -6.14 5.50 24.76
N ALA A 69 -4.97 6.06 24.50
CA ALA A 69 -4.85 7.30 23.75
C ALA A 69 -5.29 7.15 22.28
N SER A 70 -5.12 5.97 21.68
CA SER A 70 -5.50 5.74 20.28
C SER A 70 -5.94 4.28 20.05
N ALA A 71 -6.71 4.06 18.98
CA ALA A 71 -7.15 2.72 18.59
C ALA A 71 -5.97 1.82 18.19
N GLU A 72 -4.93 2.40 17.58
CA GLU A 72 -3.69 1.72 17.19
C GLU A 72 -2.97 1.17 18.42
N LEU A 73 -2.70 2.03 19.42
CA LEU A 73 -2.01 1.60 20.64
C LEU A 73 -2.84 0.58 21.42
N ASP A 74 -4.15 0.83 21.58
CA ASP A 74 -5.02 -0.06 22.33
C ASP A 74 -5.08 -1.46 21.70
N SER A 75 -5.21 -1.56 20.37
CA SER A 75 -5.19 -2.84 19.65
C SER A 75 -3.82 -3.51 19.66
N LEU A 76 -2.72 -2.77 19.48
CA LEU A 76 -1.35 -3.31 19.54
C LEU A 76 -1.05 -3.91 20.91
N PHE A 77 -1.19 -3.12 21.99
CA PHE A 77 -0.87 -3.60 23.35
C PHE A 77 -1.78 -4.73 23.80
N SER A 78 -3.08 -4.68 23.47
CA SER A 78 -3.99 -5.80 23.77
C SER A 78 -3.56 -7.09 23.04
N THR A 79 -3.02 -6.97 21.83
CA THR A 79 -2.54 -8.12 21.05
C THR A 79 -1.23 -8.66 21.61
N PHE A 80 -0.28 -7.78 21.97
CA PHE A 80 0.97 -8.19 22.60
C PHE A 80 0.71 -9.00 23.88
N GLU A 81 -0.24 -8.55 24.70
CA GLU A 81 -0.67 -9.26 25.90
C GLU A 81 -1.32 -10.61 25.56
N LYS A 82 -2.26 -10.64 24.60
CA LYS A 82 -3.00 -11.85 24.21
C LYS A 82 -2.09 -12.95 23.64
N LEU A 83 -1.14 -12.55 22.80
CA LEU A 83 -0.18 -13.46 22.15
C LEU A 83 1.09 -13.69 22.99
N LYS A 84 1.23 -12.99 24.13
CA LYS A 84 2.38 -13.07 25.04
C LYS A 84 3.71 -12.72 24.37
N HIS A 85 3.70 -11.73 23.47
CA HIS A 85 4.90 -11.26 22.79
C HIS A 85 5.86 -10.56 23.76
N ASN A 86 7.16 -10.76 23.55
CA ASN A 86 8.18 -10.08 24.33
C ASN A 86 8.51 -8.73 23.69
N LYS A 87 8.48 -7.63 24.47
CA LYS A 87 8.76 -6.28 23.99
C LYS A 87 10.07 -6.16 23.17
N SER A 88 11.11 -6.92 23.52
CA SER A 88 12.39 -6.88 22.81
C SER A 88 12.38 -7.51 21.41
N GLU A 89 11.36 -8.32 21.11
CA GLU A 89 11.23 -9.06 19.86
C GLU A 89 10.21 -8.41 18.90
N ILE A 90 9.41 -7.46 19.41
CA ILE A 90 8.38 -6.74 18.66
C ILE A 90 8.99 -5.65 17.76
N TYR A 91 8.48 -5.58 16.53
CA TYR A 91 8.67 -4.47 15.60
C TYR A 91 7.32 -3.97 15.10
N VAL A 92 7.03 -2.67 15.24
CA VAL A 92 5.78 -2.08 14.76
C VAL A 92 6.05 -1.26 13.50
N PHE A 93 5.56 -1.75 12.36
CA PHE A 93 5.61 -1.07 11.08
C PHE A 93 4.31 -0.29 10.84
N LEU A 94 4.38 1.01 11.05
CA LEU A 94 3.26 1.93 10.87
C LEU A 94 3.24 2.47 9.44
N TYR A 95 2.04 2.70 8.91
CA TYR A 95 1.88 3.54 7.74
C TYR A 95 0.76 4.56 7.90
N SER A 96 1.01 5.80 7.49
CA SER A 96 0.03 6.88 7.48
C SER A 96 -0.25 7.32 6.05
N THR A 97 -1.39 7.98 5.82
CA THR A 97 -1.61 8.73 4.58
C THR A 97 -0.79 10.02 4.59
N ASN A 98 -0.62 10.66 3.42
CA ASN A 98 0.13 11.91 3.26
C ASN A 98 -0.63 13.17 3.67
N THR A 99 -1.64 13.05 4.54
CA THR A 99 -2.31 14.21 5.15
C THR A 99 -1.61 14.62 6.44
N SER A 100 -1.55 15.92 6.73
CA SER A 100 -0.84 16.44 7.91
C SER A 100 -1.36 15.84 9.22
N ASN A 101 -2.68 15.66 9.35
CA ASN A 101 -3.29 15.04 10.52
C ASN A 101 -2.90 13.57 10.71
N SER A 102 -2.84 12.77 9.64
CA SER A 102 -2.46 11.36 9.68
C SER A 102 -0.96 11.19 9.99
N GLN A 103 -0.10 12.00 9.35
CA GLN A 103 1.33 12.02 9.63
C GLN A 103 1.63 12.44 11.07
N LEU A 104 0.96 13.46 11.57
CA LEU A 104 1.11 13.90 12.96
C LEU A 104 0.75 12.77 13.93
N ALA A 105 -0.38 12.10 13.73
CA ALA A 105 -0.77 10.99 14.59
C ALA A 105 0.25 9.85 14.52
N GLY A 106 0.72 9.50 13.32
CA GLY A 106 1.67 8.42 13.10
C GLY A 106 3.02 8.68 13.76
N GLU A 107 3.54 9.90 13.66
CA GLU A 107 4.81 10.26 14.29
C GLU A 107 4.72 10.20 15.81
N VAL A 108 3.64 10.70 16.40
CA VAL A 108 3.46 10.67 17.86
C VAL A 108 3.33 9.22 18.35
N ILE A 109 2.57 8.37 17.66
CA ILE A 109 2.42 6.95 18.01
C ILE A 109 3.76 6.23 17.91
N ARG A 110 4.51 6.43 16.81
CA ARG A 110 5.85 5.84 16.62
C ARG A 110 6.78 6.25 17.76
N ASP A 111 6.85 7.53 18.08
CA ASP A 111 7.73 8.04 19.14
C ASP A 111 7.38 7.43 20.49
N TYR A 112 6.09 7.33 20.82
CA TYR A 112 5.65 6.71 22.06
C TYR A 112 6.02 5.22 22.13
N LEU A 113 5.87 4.47 21.03
CA LEU A 113 6.31 3.07 20.97
C LEU A 113 7.82 2.94 21.22
N ILE A 114 8.62 3.82 20.62
CA ILE A 114 10.07 3.86 20.84
C ILE A 114 10.40 4.18 22.31
N GLU A 115 9.70 5.12 22.94
CA GLU A 115 9.84 5.43 24.38
C GLU A 115 9.48 4.23 25.27
N GLU A 116 8.53 3.41 24.86
CA GLU A 116 8.13 2.16 25.54
C GLU A 116 9.10 0.98 25.30
N GLY A 117 10.20 1.22 24.57
CA GLY A 117 11.23 0.24 24.24
C GLY A 117 10.89 -0.67 23.06
N ILE A 118 9.87 -0.31 22.27
CA ILE A 118 9.40 -1.09 21.12
C ILE A 118 9.99 -0.50 19.84
N ARG A 119 10.61 -1.33 19.01
CA ARG A 119 11.13 -0.87 17.70
C ARG A 119 9.96 -0.47 16.82
N SER A 120 10.00 0.72 16.22
CA SER A 120 8.94 1.18 15.35
C SER A 120 9.45 2.03 14.21
N GLU A 121 8.82 1.88 13.04
CA GLU A 121 9.05 2.66 11.83
C GLU A 121 7.71 3.21 11.33
N LEU A 122 7.75 4.37 10.67
CA LEU A 122 6.59 4.97 10.02
C LEU A 122 6.93 5.26 8.55
N VAL A 123 6.07 4.82 7.64
CA VAL A 123 6.11 5.22 6.23
C VAL A 123 4.85 6.00 5.85
N THR A 124 4.97 6.87 4.85
CA THR A 124 3.81 7.62 4.33
C THR A 124 3.39 7.06 2.97
N VAL A 125 2.11 6.71 2.84
CA VAL A 125 1.45 6.34 1.58
C VAL A 125 0.62 7.49 1.02
N LYS A 126 0.35 7.47 -0.28
CA LYS A 126 -0.59 8.38 -0.95
C LYS A 126 -1.98 8.24 -0.36
N THR A 127 -2.65 9.37 -0.11
CA THR A 127 -4.06 9.38 0.29
C THR A 127 -4.93 8.91 -0.87
N ILE A 128 -5.87 8.01 -0.59
CA ILE A 128 -6.98 7.67 -1.46
C ILE A 128 -8.12 8.64 -1.17
N SER A 129 -8.43 9.52 -2.11
CA SER A 129 -9.44 10.58 -1.92
C SER A 129 -10.48 10.70 -3.02
N SER A 130 -10.29 10.00 -4.14
CA SER A 130 -11.23 9.90 -5.23
C SER A 130 -11.16 8.51 -5.86
N GLU A 131 -12.13 8.18 -6.71
CA GLU A 131 -12.06 6.97 -7.55
C GLU A 131 -10.86 7.04 -8.51
N GLU A 132 -10.55 8.24 -9.03
CA GLU A 132 -9.45 8.48 -9.96
C GLU A 132 -8.09 8.14 -9.37
N ASN A 133 -7.84 8.52 -8.10
CA ASN A 133 -6.57 8.23 -7.42
C ASN A 133 -6.58 6.94 -6.61
N PHE A 134 -7.72 6.22 -6.56
CA PHE A 134 -7.86 5.01 -5.77
C PHE A 134 -6.76 3.99 -6.09
N TYR A 135 -6.61 3.66 -7.37
CA TYR A 135 -5.61 2.66 -7.79
C TYR A 135 -4.18 3.16 -7.63
N GLU A 136 -3.92 4.46 -7.73
CA GLU A 136 -2.60 5.01 -7.43
C GLU A 136 -2.24 4.83 -5.95
N GLY A 137 -3.20 5.08 -5.06
CA GLY A 137 -3.02 4.85 -3.63
C GLY A 137 -2.79 3.37 -3.30
N ILE A 138 -3.52 2.47 -3.96
CA ILE A 138 -3.27 1.02 -3.84
C ILE A 138 -1.87 0.66 -4.33
N VAL A 139 -1.43 1.17 -5.47
CA VAL A 139 -0.07 0.94 -6.00
C VAL A 139 1.01 1.42 -5.02
N ASP A 140 0.84 2.59 -4.41
CA ASP A 140 1.78 3.13 -3.42
C ASP A 140 1.76 2.32 -2.10
N LEU A 141 0.59 1.81 -1.69
CA LEU A 141 0.45 0.87 -0.57
C LEU A 141 1.20 -0.43 -0.85
N PHE A 142 1.11 -0.98 -2.07
CA PHE A 142 1.92 -2.13 -2.47
C PHE A 142 3.40 -1.81 -2.27
N ASP A 143 3.88 -0.74 -2.91
CA ASP A 143 5.29 -0.36 -2.96
C ASP A 143 5.92 -0.13 -1.59
N LYS A 144 5.18 0.51 -0.68
CA LYS A 144 5.74 0.90 0.62
C LYS A 144 5.42 -0.09 1.74
N VAL A 145 4.32 -0.84 1.63
CA VAL A 145 3.84 -1.70 2.72
C VAL A 145 3.89 -3.17 2.35
N ILE A 146 3.27 -3.60 1.25
CA ILE A 146 3.16 -5.03 0.92
C ILE A 146 4.53 -5.65 0.61
N TYR A 147 5.41 -4.95 -0.10
CA TYR A 147 6.76 -5.47 -0.32
C TYR A 147 7.65 -5.39 0.92
N ARG A 148 7.31 -4.53 1.88
CA ARG A 148 7.97 -4.54 3.18
C ARG A 148 7.58 -5.79 3.98
N ILE A 149 6.31 -6.21 3.91
CA ILE A 149 5.83 -7.50 4.46
C ILE A 149 6.61 -8.66 3.85
N LEU A 150 6.75 -8.72 2.53
CA LEU A 150 7.54 -9.76 1.86
C LEU A 150 8.96 -9.84 2.40
N LYS A 151 9.64 -8.70 2.51
CA LYS A 151 11.00 -8.64 3.07
C LYS A 151 11.08 -9.12 4.51
N PHE A 152 10.07 -8.81 5.34
CA PHE A 152 10.03 -9.34 6.69
C PHE A 152 9.88 -10.86 6.69
N LYS A 153 9.05 -11.42 5.79
CA LYS A 153 8.89 -12.86 5.63
C LYS A 153 10.14 -13.56 5.10
N GLU A 154 10.86 -12.96 4.15
CA GLU A 154 12.15 -13.45 3.66
C GLU A 154 13.24 -13.51 4.76
N GLN A 155 13.07 -12.71 5.81
CA GLN A 155 13.92 -12.67 6.99
C GLN A 155 13.41 -13.58 8.12
N ASP A 156 12.53 -14.54 7.81
CA ASP A 156 11.92 -15.48 8.76
C ASP A 156 11.19 -14.81 9.95
N ASN A 157 10.66 -13.59 9.75
CA ASN A 157 9.83 -12.94 10.76
C ASN A 157 8.38 -13.42 10.70
N GLU A 158 7.71 -13.35 11.85
CA GLU A 158 6.25 -13.51 11.93
C GLU A 158 5.60 -12.15 11.70
N VAL A 159 4.64 -12.08 10.79
CA VAL A 159 3.98 -10.84 10.38
C VAL A 159 2.50 -10.88 10.76
N TYR A 160 2.12 -9.91 11.58
CA TYR A 160 0.79 -9.71 12.13
C TYR A 160 0.17 -8.45 11.53
N ILE A 161 -1.03 -8.53 10.95
CA ILE A 161 -1.75 -7.39 10.38
C ILE A 161 -2.81 -6.90 11.35
N ASN A 162 -2.72 -5.62 11.71
CA ASN A 162 -3.75 -4.94 12.48
C ASN A 162 -4.83 -4.36 11.55
N ALA A 163 -6.01 -4.97 11.55
CA ALA A 163 -7.16 -4.52 10.78
C ALA A 163 -8.08 -3.55 11.54
N THR A 164 -7.69 -3.09 12.74
CA THR A 164 -8.49 -2.17 13.59
C THR A 164 -8.53 -0.74 13.03
N PRO A 165 -7.38 -0.10 12.75
CA PRO A 165 -7.35 1.29 12.32
C PRO A 165 -7.44 1.42 10.80
N GLY A 166 -7.68 2.65 10.33
CA GLY A 166 -7.63 3.01 8.92
C GLY A 166 -8.98 2.96 8.21
N LEU A 167 -8.95 3.26 6.91
CA LEU A 167 -10.14 3.24 6.07
C LEU A 167 -10.50 1.80 5.66
N LYS A 168 -11.81 1.50 5.56
CA LYS A 168 -12.28 0.14 5.22
C LYS A 168 -11.69 -0.39 3.90
N PRO A 169 -11.66 0.37 2.79
CA PRO A 169 -11.07 -0.14 1.54
C PRO A 169 -9.58 -0.46 1.69
N GLU A 170 -8.81 0.41 2.33
CA GLU A 170 -7.38 0.21 2.59
C GLU A 170 -7.14 -1.03 3.45
N SER A 171 -7.93 -1.21 4.51
CA SER A 171 -7.82 -2.36 5.42
C SER A 171 -8.12 -3.68 4.71
N ILE A 172 -9.10 -3.69 3.80
CA ILE A 172 -9.41 -4.87 2.97
C ILE A 172 -8.24 -5.21 2.04
N PHE A 173 -7.69 -4.22 1.35
CA PHE A 173 -6.55 -4.42 0.46
C PHE A 173 -5.29 -4.84 1.21
N LEU A 174 -4.97 -4.19 2.32
CA LEU A 174 -3.85 -4.57 3.19
C LEU A 174 -3.98 -6.03 3.64
N THR A 175 -5.17 -6.41 4.10
CA THR A 175 -5.43 -7.77 4.59
C THR A 175 -5.27 -8.80 3.48
N LEU A 176 -5.91 -8.59 2.33
CA LEU A 176 -5.82 -9.52 1.21
C LEU A 176 -4.40 -9.62 0.65
N ALA A 177 -3.77 -8.49 0.36
CA ALA A 177 -2.43 -8.45 -0.21
C ALA A 177 -1.37 -8.93 0.80
N GLY A 178 -1.56 -8.65 2.09
CA GLY A 178 -0.70 -9.12 3.16
C GLY A 178 -0.73 -10.64 3.32
N LEU A 179 -1.91 -11.27 3.25
CA LEU A 179 -2.02 -12.73 3.22
C LEU A 179 -1.36 -13.33 1.98
N LEU A 180 -1.54 -12.73 0.80
CA LEU A 180 -0.86 -13.17 -0.43
C LEU A 180 0.67 -13.00 -0.33
N ALA A 181 1.13 -12.03 0.46
CA ALA A 181 2.54 -11.81 0.79
C ALA A 181 3.06 -12.67 1.96
N GLY A 182 2.24 -13.58 2.51
CA GLY A 182 2.64 -14.52 3.54
C GLY A 182 2.52 -14.02 4.98
N ALA A 183 1.68 -13.01 5.26
CA ALA A 183 1.36 -12.64 6.64
C ALA A 183 0.73 -13.82 7.40
N ASP A 184 1.16 -14.01 8.65
CA ASP A 184 0.82 -15.19 9.44
C ASP A 184 -0.54 -15.05 10.14
N LEU A 185 -0.87 -13.83 10.57
CA LEU A 185 -2.06 -13.58 11.38
C LEU A 185 -2.66 -12.20 11.11
N ILE A 186 -4.00 -12.12 11.16
CA ILE A 186 -4.74 -10.86 11.13
C ILE A 186 -5.50 -10.72 12.44
N TYR A 187 -5.45 -9.55 13.05
CA TYR A 187 -6.21 -9.25 14.26
C TYR A 187 -6.97 -7.95 14.16
N TYR A 188 -8.06 -7.88 14.91
CA TYR A 188 -8.97 -6.74 14.93
C TYR A 188 -9.51 -6.55 16.35
N LYS A 189 -9.43 -5.33 16.89
CA LYS A 189 -10.03 -5.01 18.19
C LYS A 189 -11.49 -4.60 17.99
N TYR A 190 -12.41 -5.41 18.51
CA TYR A 190 -13.83 -5.15 18.41
C TYR A 190 -14.32 -4.33 19.60
N GLN A 191 -15.08 -3.27 19.34
CA GLN A 191 -15.42 -2.27 20.36
C GLN A 191 -16.42 -2.80 21.38
N GLU A 192 -17.34 -3.66 20.95
CA GLU A 192 -18.51 -4.08 21.70
C GLU A 192 -18.15 -4.97 22.92
N PHE A 193 -17.09 -5.77 22.83
CA PHE A 193 -16.57 -6.53 23.98
C PHE A 193 -15.14 -6.15 24.37
N ASN A 194 -14.56 -5.12 23.74
CA ASN A 194 -13.26 -4.54 24.07
C ASN A 194 -12.12 -5.58 24.13
N ASP A 195 -12.10 -6.53 23.21
CA ASP A 195 -11.06 -7.57 23.09
C ASP A 195 -10.57 -7.69 21.65
N VAL A 196 -9.37 -8.23 21.49
CA VAL A 196 -8.76 -8.55 20.22
C VAL A 196 -9.33 -9.86 19.70
N VAL A 197 -9.86 -9.82 18.49
CA VAL A 197 -10.28 -10.99 17.73
C VAL A 197 -9.17 -11.35 16.76
N ILE A 198 -8.75 -12.61 16.80
CA ILE A 198 -7.90 -13.19 15.77
C ILE A 198 -8.82 -13.61 14.63
N LEU A 199 -8.64 -13.00 13.46
CA LEU A 199 -9.42 -13.31 12.28
C LEU A 199 -8.82 -14.54 11.57
N PRO A 200 -9.63 -15.33 10.84
CA PRO A 200 -9.10 -16.42 10.03
C PRO A 200 -8.09 -15.91 9.00
N SER A 201 -6.88 -16.48 9.02
CA SER A 201 -5.76 -16.16 8.13
C SER A 201 -5.37 -17.39 7.30
N PRO A 202 -6.24 -17.91 6.42
CA PRO A 202 -5.91 -19.08 5.63
C PRO A 202 -4.75 -18.76 4.66
N PRO A 203 -3.87 -19.73 4.38
CA PRO A 203 -2.91 -19.57 3.31
C PRO A 203 -3.67 -19.45 1.98
N ILE A 204 -3.52 -18.32 1.30
CA ILE A 204 -4.17 -18.06 0.02
C ILE A 204 -3.14 -17.79 -1.06
N THR A 205 -3.50 -18.15 -2.29
CA THR A 205 -2.70 -17.91 -3.47
C THR A 205 -3.59 -17.59 -4.65
N ILE A 206 -3.05 -16.94 -5.67
CA ILE A 206 -3.73 -16.80 -6.95
C ILE A 206 -3.87 -18.20 -7.56
N ARG A 207 -5.09 -18.56 -7.96
CA ARG A 207 -5.35 -19.85 -8.63
C ARG A 207 -4.35 -20.03 -9.80
N PRO A 208 -3.68 -21.20 -9.93
CA PRO A 208 -2.59 -21.39 -10.90
C PRO A 208 -2.94 -20.98 -12.33
N LYS A 209 -4.17 -21.27 -12.78
CA LYS A 209 -4.65 -20.89 -14.12
C LYS A 209 -4.71 -19.38 -14.34
N TYR A 210 -5.15 -18.62 -13.33
CA TYR A 210 -5.17 -17.16 -13.41
C TYR A 210 -3.75 -16.60 -13.38
N LEU A 211 -2.88 -17.17 -12.54
CA LEU A 211 -1.48 -16.76 -12.47
C LEU A 211 -0.78 -16.96 -13.82
N ASP A 212 -0.92 -18.13 -14.46
CA ASP A 212 -0.36 -18.40 -15.79
C ASP A 212 -0.83 -17.37 -16.84
N TRP A 213 -2.14 -17.08 -16.90
CA TRP A 213 -2.67 -16.05 -17.81
C TRP A 213 -2.05 -14.68 -17.56
N LEU A 214 -1.95 -14.26 -16.30
CA LEU A 214 -1.42 -12.96 -15.94
C LEU A 214 0.09 -12.86 -16.21
N ILE A 215 0.84 -13.93 -15.97
CA ILE A 215 2.28 -14.01 -16.30
C ILE A 215 2.49 -13.94 -17.82
N ARG A 216 1.74 -14.71 -18.62
CA ARG A 216 1.82 -14.64 -20.09
C ARG A 216 1.47 -13.25 -20.61
N PHE A 217 0.48 -12.60 -20.01
CA PHE A 217 0.12 -11.22 -20.31
C PHE A 217 1.30 -10.28 -20.01
N ALA A 218 1.86 -10.35 -18.79
CA ALA A 218 2.98 -9.52 -18.36
C ALA A 218 4.20 -9.66 -19.26
N ILE A 219 4.65 -10.90 -19.53
CA ILE A 219 5.79 -11.20 -20.42
C ILE A 219 5.55 -10.72 -21.86
N SER A 220 4.30 -10.57 -22.27
CA SER A 220 3.95 -10.04 -23.59
C SER A 220 3.94 -8.51 -23.66
N GLY A 221 4.38 -7.81 -22.61
CA GLY A 221 4.54 -6.35 -22.59
C GLY A 221 3.41 -5.58 -21.90
N TYR A 222 2.67 -6.21 -20.98
CA TYR A 222 1.56 -5.63 -20.18
C TYR A 222 0.40 -4.99 -20.96
N THR A 223 0.49 -4.91 -22.28
CA THR A 223 -0.55 -4.46 -23.20
C THR A 223 -0.62 -5.43 -24.36
N LEU A 224 -1.82 -5.92 -24.67
CA LEU A 224 -2.05 -6.89 -25.74
C LEU A 224 -3.27 -6.49 -26.56
N SER A 225 -3.23 -6.72 -27.87
CA SER A 225 -4.45 -6.72 -28.67
C SER A 225 -5.31 -7.95 -28.34
N GLU A 226 -6.62 -7.86 -28.58
CA GLU A 226 -7.57 -8.96 -28.38
C GLU A 226 -7.15 -10.19 -29.18
N LYS A 227 -6.77 -10.00 -30.46
CA LYS A 227 -6.22 -11.07 -31.30
C LYS A 227 -5.00 -11.74 -30.69
N ARG A 228 -4.04 -10.96 -30.19
CA ARG A 228 -2.83 -11.53 -29.57
C ARG A 228 -3.15 -12.28 -28.28
N ALA A 229 -4.09 -11.78 -27.49
CA ALA A 229 -4.56 -12.48 -26.30
C ALA A 229 -5.24 -13.81 -26.65
N GLU A 230 -6.05 -13.85 -27.71
CA GLU A 230 -6.67 -15.09 -28.22
C GLU A 230 -5.62 -16.11 -28.66
N GLU A 231 -4.61 -15.69 -29.44
CA GLU A 231 -3.48 -16.54 -29.84
C GLU A 231 -2.74 -17.15 -28.63
N LEU A 232 -2.64 -16.41 -27.53
CA LEU A 232 -2.00 -16.84 -26.29
C LEU A 232 -2.93 -17.63 -25.34
N GLY A 233 -4.21 -17.77 -25.70
CA GLY A 233 -5.25 -18.41 -24.86
C GLY A 233 -5.58 -17.63 -23.59
N ILE A 234 -5.38 -16.31 -23.58
CA ILE A 234 -5.64 -15.43 -22.45
C ILE A 234 -7.08 -14.89 -22.55
N PRO A 235 -7.98 -15.19 -21.59
CA PRO A 235 -9.38 -14.77 -21.65
C PRO A 235 -9.56 -13.31 -21.19
N VAL A 236 -9.14 -12.34 -22.01
CA VAL A 236 -9.11 -10.91 -21.64
C VAL A 236 -10.45 -10.35 -21.20
N ARG A 237 -11.58 -10.77 -21.79
CA ARG A 237 -12.93 -10.36 -21.36
C ARG A 237 -13.26 -10.84 -19.93
N LEU A 238 -12.80 -12.03 -19.55
CA LEU A 238 -12.95 -12.54 -18.18
C LEU A 238 -12.05 -11.76 -17.21
N LEU A 239 -10.84 -11.41 -17.62
CA LEU A 239 -9.92 -10.60 -16.81
C LEU A 239 -10.44 -9.17 -16.65
N GLU A 240 -11.06 -8.59 -17.68
CA GLU A 240 -11.70 -7.27 -17.69
C GLU A 240 -12.89 -7.25 -16.73
N ALA A 241 -13.78 -8.25 -16.82
CA ALA A 241 -14.92 -8.38 -15.90
C ALA A 241 -14.51 -8.57 -14.42
N LYS A 242 -13.26 -8.95 -14.17
CA LYS A 242 -12.66 -9.07 -12.84
C LYS A 242 -11.83 -7.86 -12.43
N MET A 243 -11.82 -6.80 -13.24
CA MET A 243 -11.03 -5.60 -13.01
C MET A 243 -9.53 -5.89 -12.90
N LEU A 244 -9.01 -6.91 -13.61
CA LEU A 244 -7.58 -7.23 -13.63
C LEU A 244 -6.86 -6.57 -14.81
N VAL A 245 -7.59 -6.36 -15.90
CA VAL A 245 -7.14 -5.60 -17.08
C VAL A 245 -8.14 -4.48 -17.34
N GLU A 246 -7.74 -3.54 -18.17
CA GLU A 246 -8.61 -2.48 -18.68
C GLU A 246 -8.48 -2.36 -20.19
N ARG A 247 -9.59 -2.07 -20.86
CA ARG A 247 -9.58 -1.83 -22.30
C ARG A 247 -8.85 -0.52 -22.63
N LYS A 248 -8.09 -0.53 -23.72
CA LYS A 248 -7.41 0.62 -24.32
C LYS A 248 -7.78 0.69 -25.79
N GLY A 249 -8.49 1.75 -26.17
CA GLY A 249 -9.04 1.86 -27.52
C GLY A 249 -10.06 0.76 -27.80
N GLU A 250 -10.19 0.37 -29.06
CA GLU A 250 -11.19 -0.60 -29.50
C GLU A 250 -10.72 -2.05 -29.33
N ASP A 251 -9.43 -2.33 -29.59
CA ASP A 251 -8.92 -3.71 -29.76
C ASP A 251 -7.82 -4.12 -28.77
N ALA A 252 -7.49 -3.31 -27.77
CA ALA A 252 -6.39 -3.60 -26.84
C ALA A 252 -6.79 -3.62 -25.38
N TYR A 253 -6.00 -4.34 -24.60
CA TYR A 253 -6.13 -4.53 -23.17
C TYR A 253 -4.82 -4.25 -22.48
N ARG A 254 -4.87 -3.64 -21.31
CA ARG A 254 -3.72 -3.33 -20.46
C ARG A 254 -3.90 -3.95 -19.09
N LEU A 255 -2.88 -4.63 -18.58
CA LEU A 255 -2.82 -5.05 -17.18
C LEU A 255 -2.87 -3.81 -16.28
N LYS A 256 -3.79 -3.80 -15.31
CA LYS A 256 -3.87 -2.70 -14.33
C LYS A 256 -2.65 -2.67 -13.43
N ASP A 257 -2.20 -1.49 -13.05
CA ASP A 257 -0.91 -1.32 -12.36
C ASP A 257 -0.84 -2.05 -11.01
N TRP A 258 -1.93 -2.04 -10.24
CA TRP A 258 -2.00 -2.81 -8.98
C TRP A 258 -1.89 -4.33 -9.21
N VAL A 259 -2.35 -4.85 -10.35
CA VAL A 259 -2.18 -6.27 -10.70
C VAL A 259 -0.73 -6.55 -11.04
N ARG A 260 -0.04 -5.62 -11.71
CA ARG A 260 1.40 -5.73 -11.96
C ARG A 260 2.18 -5.80 -10.65
N LYS A 261 1.82 -4.97 -9.67
CA LYS A 261 2.40 -5.03 -8.32
C LYS A 261 2.08 -6.35 -7.63
N LEU A 262 0.84 -6.84 -7.74
CA LEU A 262 0.46 -8.13 -7.18
C LEU A 262 1.27 -9.28 -7.79
N LEU A 263 1.52 -9.28 -9.11
CA LEU A 263 2.36 -10.29 -9.76
C LEU A 263 3.81 -10.25 -9.29
N GLY A 264 4.29 -9.08 -8.86
CA GLY A 264 5.61 -8.94 -8.24
C GLY A 264 5.81 -9.81 -6.98
N ILE A 265 4.73 -10.27 -6.34
CA ILE A 265 4.79 -11.25 -5.24
C ILE A 265 5.19 -12.65 -5.74
N TYR A 266 4.79 -13.00 -6.96
CA TYR A 266 4.89 -14.37 -7.51
C TYR A 266 6.01 -14.54 -8.53
N LEU A 267 6.48 -13.44 -9.13
CA LEU A 267 7.52 -13.49 -10.16
C LEU A 267 8.89 -13.57 -9.49
N PRO A 268 9.74 -14.56 -9.88
CA PRO A 268 11.08 -14.67 -9.33
C PRO A 268 11.95 -13.45 -9.65
N ILE A 269 12.83 -13.10 -8.72
CA ILE A 269 13.88 -12.09 -8.90
C ILE A 269 14.74 -12.49 -10.11
N GLY A 270 14.57 -11.82 -11.26
CA GLY A 270 15.46 -12.05 -12.41
C GLY A 270 14.91 -11.72 -13.80
N ALA A 271 13.60 -11.60 -14.00
CA ALA A 271 13.06 -11.15 -15.30
C ALA A 271 12.96 -9.61 -15.32
N GLN A 272 14.07 -8.94 -15.63
CA GLN A 272 14.13 -7.48 -15.76
C GLN A 272 14.17 -7.08 -17.24
N ASN A 273 13.12 -6.48 -17.80
CA ASN A 273 13.24 -5.61 -18.96
C ASN A 273 13.24 -4.15 -18.47
N LYS A 274 14.40 -3.49 -18.43
CA LYS A 274 14.51 -2.07 -17.99
C LYS A 274 14.11 -1.06 -19.07
N TYR A 275 13.91 -1.53 -20.29
CA TYR A 275 13.76 -0.71 -21.48
C TYR A 275 12.45 -1.03 -22.20
N TYR A 276 11.85 -0.03 -22.84
CA TYR A 276 10.83 -0.25 -23.84
C TYR A 276 11.53 -0.88 -25.04
N ARG A 277 11.08 -2.03 -25.50
CA ARG A 277 11.65 -2.73 -26.65
C ARG A 277 10.64 -2.71 -27.78
N VAL A 278 10.98 -2.03 -28.87
CA VAL A 278 10.20 -2.02 -30.10
C VAL A 278 10.83 -3.03 -31.05
N ILE A 279 10.09 -4.09 -31.37
CA ILE A 279 10.49 -5.14 -32.30
C ILE A 279 9.79 -4.88 -33.63
N VAL A 280 10.58 -4.69 -34.68
CA VAL A 280 10.10 -4.43 -36.03
C VAL A 280 10.36 -5.68 -36.87
N GLU A 281 9.32 -6.23 -37.47
CA GLU A 281 9.44 -7.44 -38.28
C GLU A 281 10.40 -7.21 -39.46
N GLY A 282 11.48 -8.01 -39.52
CA GLY A 282 12.54 -7.90 -40.53
C GLY A 282 13.63 -6.86 -40.25
N GLU A 283 13.54 -6.06 -39.19
CA GLU A 283 14.55 -5.04 -38.81
C GLU A 283 15.15 -5.26 -37.42
N GLY A 284 14.61 -6.20 -36.64
CA GLY A 284 15.13 -6.57 -35.33
C GLY A 284 14.51 -5.76 -34.19
N GLU A 285 15.18 -5.76 -33.04
CA GLU A 285 14.71 -5.10 -31.82
C GLU A 285 15.47 -3.80 -31.54
N ARG A 286 14.76 -2.81 -30.98
CA ARG A 286 15.35 -1.55 -30.51
C ARG A 286 14.81 -1.19 -29.13
N THR A 287 15.71 -0.85 -28.22
CA THR A 287 15.38 -0.48 -26.84
C THR A 287 15.34 1.04 -26.64
N PHE A 288 14.48 1.51 -25.75
CA PHE A 288 14.28 2.91 -25.39
C PHE A 288 14.11 3.04 -23.88
N ASP A 289 14.60 4.14 -23.32
CA ASP A 289 14.44 4.47 -21.90
C ASP A 289 13.09 5.15 -21.58
N ASN A 290 12.43 5.68 -22.62
CA ASN A 290 11.25 6.53 -22.53
C ASN A 290 10.10 5.96 -23.38
N GLU A 291 8.90 5.93 -22.81
CA GLU A 291 7.66 5.49 -23.48
C GLU A 291 7.37 6.33 -24.72
N VAL A 292 7.55 7.64 -24.63
CA VAL A 292 7.25 8.58 -25.72
C VAL A 292 8.16 8.32 -26.92
N GLU A 293 9.43 8.02 -26.68
CA GLU A 293 10.38 7.71 -27.74
C GLU A 293 10.10 6.35 -28.37
N ALA A 294 9.81 5.34 -27.54
CA ALA A 294 9.39 4.03 -28.01
C ALA A 294 8.12 4.11 -28.86
N TYR A 295 7.13 4.88 -28.42
CA TYR A 295 5.88 5.11 -29.12
C TYR A 295 6.10 5.85 -30.44
N ASN A 296 6.88 6.94 -30.43
CA ASN A 296 7.18 7.71 -31.65
C ASN A 296 7.92 6.87 -32.69
N TYR A 297 8.87 6.04 -32.25
CA TYR A 297 9.58 5.11 -33.14
C TYR A 297 8.67 3.99 -33.66
N MET A 298 7.81 3.42 -32.81
CA MET A 298 6.80 2.45 -33.23
C MET A 298 5.87 3.05 -34.29
N GLU A 299 5.37 4.27 -34.07
CA GLU A 299 4.47 4.96 -35.00
C GLU A 299 5.16 5.33 -36.31
N SER A 300 6.44 5.73 -36.28
CA SER A 300 7.19 5.97 -37.52
C SER A 300 7.30 4.69 -38.35
N LYS A 301 7.57 3.55 -37.70
CA LYS A 301 7.68 2.26 -38.37
C LYS A 301 6.35 1.72 -38.88
N ARG A 302 5.25 1.97 -38.17
CA ARG A 302 3.90 1.71 -38.68
C ARG A 302 3.56 2.54 -39.92
N LYS A 303 3.96 3.81 -39.97
CA LYS A 303 3.77 4.68 -41.14
C LYS A 303 4.59 4.21 -42.36
N GLU A 304 5.71 3.53 -42.13
CA GLU A 304 6.49 2.85 -43.16
C GLU A 304 5.84 1.51 -43.62
N GLY A 305 4.68 1.14 -43.09
CA GLY A 305 3.97 -0.10 -43.43
C GLY A 305 4.52 -1.35 -42.75
N LYS A 306 5.33 -1.20 -41.70
CA LYS A 306 5.94 -2.32 -40.98
C LYS A 306 5.04 -2.83 -39.85
N ASN A 307 5.11 -4.13 -39.61
CA ASN A 307 4.54 -4.74 -38.42
C ASN A 307 5.48 -4.50 -37.23
N VAL A 308 4.92 -3.96 -36.15
CA VAL A 308 5.67 -3.56 -34.96
C VAL A 308 5.03 -4.13 -33.71
N ARG A 309 5.85 -4.68 -32.82
CA ARG A 309 5.48 -5.13 -31.48
C ARG A 309 6.25 -4.30 -30.45
N VAL A 310 5.60 -3.89 -29.37
CA VAL A 310 6.25 -3.17 -28.27
C VAL A 310 6.19 -4.02 -27.00
N GLU A 311 7.33 -4.22 -26.37
CA GLU A 311 7.45 -4.70 -25.00
C GLU A 311 7.77 -3.49 -24.13
N VAL A 312 7.01 -3.27 -23.06
CA VAL A 312 7.27 -2.15 -22.15
C VAL A 312 8.15 -2.62 -20.98
N PRO A 313 8.90 -1.72 -20.32
CA PRO A 313 9.72 -2.10 -19.19
C PRO A 313 8.89 -2.76 -18.09
N ASP A 314 9.45 -3.81 -17.50
CA ASP A 314 9.05 -4.30 -16.19
C ASP A 314 9.42 -3.23 -15.15
N ARG A 315 8.59 -2.19 -14.97
CA ARG A 315 8.74 -1.27 -13.83
C ARG A 315 8.21 -1.93 -12.55
N VAL A 316 8.87 -3.00 -12.13
CA VAL A 316 8.77 -3.51 -10.76
C VAL A 316 9.91 -2.85 -9.97
N TYR A 317 9.57 -1.82 -9.21
CA TYR A 317 10.51 -1.09 -8.36
C TYR A 317 10.83 -1.89 -7.10
N PHE A 318 11.90 -2.70 -7.00
CA PHE A 318 12.41 -3.04 -5.65
C PHE A 318 13.92 -2.88 -5.49
N LEU A 319 14.23 -2.13 -4.43
CA LEU A 319 15.51 -1.95 -3.79
C LEU A 319 15.98 -3.28 -3.17
N GLY A 320 17.13 -3.78 -3.60
CA GLY A 320 18.11 -4.51 -2.78
C GLY A 320 17.74 -5.88 -2.23
N LEU A 321 18.55 -6.87 -2.67
CA LEU A 321 18.95 -8.07 -1.94
C LEU A 321 19.38 -7.79 -0.50
#